data_AF-A0A7C6AJJ0-F1
#
_entry.id   AF-A0A7C6AJJ0-F1
#
_cell.length_a   1.000
_cell.length_b   1.000
_cell.length_c   1.000
_cell.angle_alpha   90.00
_cell.angle_beta   90.00
_cell.angle_gamma   90.00
#
_symmetry.space_group_name_H-M   'P 1'
#
loop_
_entity.id
_entity.type
_entity.pdbx_description
1 polymer ?
#
loop_
_entity_poly.entity_id
_entity_poly.type
_entity_poly.pdbx_seq_one_letter_code
_entity_poly.pdbx_strand_id
1 'polypeptide(L)'
;YIEFLSGLSKLELKAGFAAGIPCLKGAGATWEVAIPAAGVIDLEAEKERLQKEIRQIEEEIAKLQNRLDNNSFLEKAPAKVREETKANLQELQAKRDKLSKSLAGMD
;
A
#
# COMPACT_ATOMS: atom_id res chain seq x y z
N TYR A 1 -10.17 28.53 -4.93
CA TYR A 1 -10.29 27.87 -6.26
C TYR A 1 -9.22 26.80 -6.49
N ILE A 2 -7.94 27.07 -6.21
CA ILE A 2 -6.87 26.05 -6.33
C ILE A 2 -7.19 24.81 -5.48
N GLU A 3 -7.63 24.96 -4.24
CA GLU A 3 -7.99 23.81 -3.36
C GLU A 3 -9.10 22.91 -3.91
N PHE A 4 -10.03 23.46 -4.72
CA PHE A 4 -11.23 22.73 -5.17
C PHE A 4 -11.05 22.02 -6.52
N LEU A 5 -10.11 22.49 -7.36
CA LEU A 5 -9.99 22.04 -8.77
C LEU A 5 -8.68 21.30 -9.09
N SER A 6 -7.78 21.16 -8.13
CA SER A 6 -6.40 20.74 -8.40
C SER A 6 -6.09 19.28 -8.06
N GLY A 7 -7.01 18.55 -7.42
CA GLY A 7 -6.75 17.18 -6.97
C GLY A 7 -5.57 17.06 -5.99
N LEU A 8 -5.19 18.16 -5.33
CA LEU A 8 -4.09 18.19 -4.38
C LEU A 8 -4.45 17.41 -3.11
N SER A 9 -3.54 16.56 -2.64
CA SER A 9 -3.65 15.91 -1.33
C SER A 9 -3.43 16.91 -0.19
N LYS A 10 -2.61 17.95 -0.40
CA LYS A 10 -2.30 18.97 0.60
C LYS A 10 -1.80 20.27 -0.04
N LEU A 11 -2.20 21.41 0.52
CA LEU A 11 -1.72 22.74 0.15
C LEU A 11 -1.26 23.47 1.42
N GLU A 12 -0.03 24.00 1.43
CA GLU A 12 0.52 24.81 2.51
C GLU A 12 1.07 26.12 1.95
N LEU A 13 0.65 27.26 2.51
CA LEU A 13 1.23 28.57 2.21
C LEU A 13 2.37 28.84 3.21
N LYS A 14 3.59 29.08 2.70
CA LYS A 14 4.76 29.41 3.51
C LYS A 14 5.37 30.73 3.05
N ALA A 15 5.98 31.46 3.97
CA ALA A 15 6.72 32.69 3.68
C ALA A 15 8.02 32.43 2.87
N GLY A 16 8.41 31.17 2.72
CA GLY A 16 9.53 30.72 1.89
C GLY A 16 9.70 29.21 1.97
N PHE A 17 10.42 28.63 1.01
CA PHE A 17 10.74 27.21 0.98
C PHE A 17 12.07 26.95 1.70
N ALA A 18 12.14 25.94 2.56
CA ALA A 18 13.37 25.57 3.24
C ALA A 18 14.45 25.20 2.21
N ALA A 19 15.65 25.78 2.35
CA ALA A 19 16.79 25.43 1.54
C ALA A 19 17.15 23.94 1.75
N GLY A 20 17.53 23.24 0.67
CA GLY A 20 17.97 21.85 0.74
C GLY A 20 16.90 20.78 0.56
N ILE A 21 15.61 21.14 0.40
CA ILE A 21 14.57 20.19 -0.02
C ILE A 21 14.55 20.12 -1.56
N PRO A 22 14.84 18.96 -2.18
CA PRO A 22 14.68 18.80 -3.62
C PRO A 22 13.22 19.05 -3.99
N CYS A 23 12.96 19.96 -4.91
CA CYS A 23 11.60 20.34 -5.31
C CYS A 23 11.54 20.78 -6.77
N LEU A 24 10.39 20.54 -7.40
CA LEU A 24 10.03 21.19 -8.65
C LEU A 24 9.49 22.58 -8.30
N LYS A 25 10.08 23.64 -8.86
CA LYS A 25 9.69 25.03 -8.57
C LYS A 25 9.13 25.71 -9.81
N GLY A 26 8.10 26.54 -9.60
CA GLY A 26 7.61 27.51 -10.57
C GLY A 26 7.40 28.85 -9.88
N ALA A 27 7.77 29.95 -10.53
CA ALA A 27 7.65 31.29 -9.97
C ALA A 27 6.97 32.25 -10.98
N GLY A 28 6.11 33.12 -10.47
CA GLY A 28 5.62 34.30 -11.16
C GLY A 28 6.21 35.58 -10.55
N ALA A 29 5.87 36.74 -11.09
CA ALA A 29 6.43 38.03 -10.67
C ALA A 29 6.23 38.35 -9.16
N THR A 30 5.24 37.74 -8.51
CA THR A 30 4.88 38.01 -7.11
C THR A 30 4.68 36.75 -6.27
N TRP A 31 4.90 35.56 -6.82
CA TRP A 31 4.61 34.29 -6.14
C TRP A 31 5.58 33.20 -6.54
N GLU A 32 5.77 32.24 -5.64
CA GLU A 32 6.52 31.01 -5.90
C GLU A 32 5.69 29.81 -5.46
N VAL A 33 5.75 28.74 -6.24
CA VAL A 33 5.18 27.43 -5.94
C VAL A 33 6.31 26.41 -5.99
N ALA A 34 6.39 25.55 -4.98
CA ALA A 34 7.29 24.42 -4.97
C ALA A 34 6.52 23.13 -4.66
N ILE A 35 6.82 22.08 -5.41
CA ILE A 35 6.37 20.71 -5.16
C ILE A 35 7.59 19.94 -4.65
N PRO A 36 7.67 19.61 -3.35
CA PRO A 36 8.73 18.77 -2.81
C PRO A 36 8.78 17.44 -3.55
N ALA A 37 9.96 17.07 -4.05
CA ALA A 37 10.19 15.80 -4.73
C ALA A 37 10.13 14.61 -3.75
N ALA A 38 10.35 14.87 -2.45
CA ALA A 38 10.03 13.98 -1.36
C ALA A 38 8.89 14.62 -0.53
N GLY A 39 7.73 13.97 -0.46
CA GLY A 39 6.66 14.36 0.49
C GLY A 39 5.26 14.60 -0.06
N VAL A 40 4.82 13.92 -1.12
CA VAL A 40 3.39 13.94 -1.54
C VAL A 40 2.64 12.63 -1.18
N ILE A 41 3.34 11.67 -0.57
CA ILE A 41 2.73 10.49 0.04
C ILE A 41 2.99 10.63 1.53
N ASP A 42 1.91 10.74 2.30
CA ASP A 42 1.97 10.55 3.75
C ASP A 42 2.48 9.12 3.98
N LEU A 43 3.77 8.99 4.28
CA LEU A 43 4.44 7.71 4.43
C LEU A 43 3.83 6.92 5.58
N GLU A 44 3.35 7.59 6.62
CA GLU A 44 2.66 6.94 7.73
C GLU A 44 1.29 6.41 7.27
N ALA A 45 0.51 7.21 6.54
CA ALA A 45 -0.75 6.75 5.96
C ALA A 45 -0.56 5.60 4.94
N GLU A 46 0.52 5.62 4.16
CA GLU A 46 0.84 4.54 3.22
C GLU A 46 1.31 3.27 3.94
N LYS A 47 2.12 3.40 5.01
CA LYS A 47 2.48 2.30 5.90
C LYS A 47 1.23 1.68 6.53
N GLU A 48 0.31 2.50 7.04
CA GLU A 48 -0.96 2.02 7.61
C GLU A 48 -1.83 1.31 6.57
N ARG A 49 -1.95 1.85 5.36
CA ARG A 49 -2.68 1.21 4.25
C ARG A 49 -2.11 -0.16 3.92
N LEU A 50 -0.78 -0.25 3.77
CA LEU A 50 -0.09 -1.50 3.47
C LEU A 50 -0.21 -2.52 4.61
N GLN A 51 -0.05 -2.09 5.86
CA GLN A 51 -0.24 -2.96 7.03
C GLN A 51 -1.67 -3.50 7.09
N LYS A 52 -2.67 -2.68 6.78
CA LYS A 52 -4.07 -3.12 6.73
C LYS A 52 -4.31 -4.13 5.63
N GLU A 53 -3.78 -3.90 4.43
CA GLU A 53 -3.89 -4.86 3.32
C GLU A 53 -3.20 -6.19 3.65
N ILE A 54 -2.00 -6.15 4.26
CA ILE A 54 -1.28 -7.34 4.73
C ILE A 54 -2.12 -8.12 5.75
N ARG A 55 -2.70 -7.45 6.75
CA ARG A 55 -3.55 -8.12 7.76
C ARG A 55 -4.75 -8.83 7.13
N GLN A 56 -5.42 -8.20 6.17
CA GLN A 56 -6.56 -8.82 5.47
C GLN A 56 -6.13 -10.08 4.72
N ILE A 57 -4.99 -10.02 4.02
CA ILE A 57 -4.45 -11.18 3.31
C ILE A 57 -4.04 -12.29 4.30
N GLU A 58 -3.46 -11.95 5.45
CA GLU A 58 -3.10 -12.91 6.50
C GLU A 58 -4.32 -13.63 7.08
N GLU A 59 -5.44 -12.92 7.28
CA GLU A 59 -6.69 -13.54 7.71
C GLU A 59 -7.26 -14.52 6.66
N GLU A 60 -7.16 -14.17 5.37
CA GLU A 60 -7.56 -15.07 4.28
C GLU A 60 -6.66 -16.29 4.18
N ILE A 61 -5.34 -16.11 4.28
CA ILE A 61 -4.34 -17.19 4.34
C ILE A 61 -4.68 -18.15 5.49
N ALA A 62 -4.94 -17.62 6.70
CA ALA A 62 -5.26 -18.44 7.87
C ALA A 62 -6.53 -19.27 7.66
N LYS A 63 -7.58 -18.70 7.04
CA LYS A 63 -8.81 -19.43 6.70
C LYS A 63 -8.54 -20.57 5.71
N LEU A 64 -7.73 -20.33 4.68
CA LEU A 64 -7.38 -21.34 3.68
C LEU A 64 -6.50 -22.44 4.26
N GLN A 65 -5.53 -22.09 5.12
CA GLN A 65 -4.70 -23.05 5.84
C GLN A 65 -5.55 -23.94 6.74
N ASN A 66 -6.40 -23.35 7.58
CA ASN A 66 -7.32 -24.11 8.44
C ASN A 66 -8.23 -25.04 7.62
N ARG A 67 -8.65 -24.62 6.43
CA ARG A 67 -9.45 -25.45 5.52
C ARG A 67 -8.64 -26.63 4.97
N LEU A 68 -7.38 -26.41 4.61
CA LEU A 68 -6.47 -27.42 4.09
C LEU A 68 -5.96 -28.38 5.18
N ASP A 69 -5.90 -27.95 6.44
CA ASP A 69 -5.51 -28.77 7.59
C ASP A 69 -6.68 -29.62 8.13
N ASN A 70 -7.92 -29.29 7.73
CA ASN A 70 -9.10 -30.04 8.13
C ASN A 70 -9.21 -31.36 7.33
N ASN A 71 -8.98 -32.49 8.02
CA ASN A 71 -9.10 -33.84 7.44
C ASN A 71 -10.44 -34.08 6.73
N SER A 72 -11.56 -33.54 7.23
CA SER A 72 -12.85 -33.70 6.56
C SER A 72 -12.90 -33.01 5.19
N PHE A 73 -12.20 -31.88 5.04
CA PHE A 73 -12.06 -31.22 3.75
C PHE A 73 -11.10 -31.98 2.83
N LEU A 74 -9.97 -32.48 3.36
CA LEU A 74 -9.03 -33.28 2.58
C LEU A 74 -9.65 -34.57 2.03
N GLU A 75 -10.52 -35.23 2.78
CA GLU A 75 -11.18 -36.48 2.36
C GLU A 75 -12.37 -36.24 1.42
N LYS A 76 -13.16 -35.19 1.65
CA LYS A 76 -14.41 -34.94 0.90
C LYS A 76 -14.25 -34.03 -0.30
N ALA A 77 -13.25 -33.15 -0.31
CA ALA A 77 -13.07 -32.20 -1.42
C ALA A 77 -12.48 -32.90 -2.65
N PRO A 78 -13.04 -32.68 -3.84
CA PRO A 78 -12.45 -33.16 -5.09
C PRO A 78 -10.99 -32.69 -5.26
N ALA A 79 -10.17 -33.49 -5.94
CA ALA A 79 -8.76 -33.17 -6.19
C ALA A 79 -8.58 -31.75 -6.78
N LYS A 80 -9.40 -31.39 -7.77
CA LYS A 80 -9.40 -30.07 -8.40
C LYS A 80 -9.63 -28.93 -7.39
N VAL A 81 -10.56 -29.10 -6.45
CA VAL A 81 -10.86 -28.09 -5.43
C VAL A 81 -9.70 -27.96 -4.43
N ARG A 82 -9.05 -29.08 -4.06
CA ARG A 82 -7.88 -29.07 -3.17
C ARG A 82 -6.67 -28.39 -3.83
N GLU A 83 -6.44 -28.67 -5.11
CA GLU A 83 -5.38 -28.03 -5.89
C GLU A 83 -5.62 -26.53 -6.07
N GLU A 84 -6.83 -26.14 -6.43
CA GLU A 84 -7.23 -24.73 -6.54
C GLU A 84 -7.08 -23.99 -5.21
N THR A 85 -7.50 -24.60 -4.10
CA THR A 85 -7.34 -24.03 -2.75
C THR A 85 -5.86 -23.85 -2.38
N LYS A 86 -5.00 -24.82 -2.73
CA LYS A 86 -3.54 -24.72 -2.52
C LYS A 86 -2.89 -23.66 -3.42
N ALA A 87 -3.31 -23.56 -4.68
CA ALA A 87 -2.82 -22.54 -5.60
C ALA A 87 -3.17 -21.13 -5.11
N ASN A 88 -4.43 -20.94 -4.68
CA ASN A 88 -4.89 -19.67 -4.12
C ASN A 88 -4.14 -19.30 -2.83
N LEU A 89 -3.85 -20.29 -1.97
CA LEU A 89 -3.00 -20.08 -0.79
C LEU A 89 -1.59 -19.58 -1.17
N GLN A 90 -0.96 -20.18 -2.18
CA GLN A 90 0.37 -19.78 -2.64
C GLN A 90 0.36 -18.37 -3.25
N GLU A 91 -0.67 -18.02 -4.02
CA GLU A 91 -0.81 -16.69 -4.61
C GLU A 91 -0.95 -15.62 -3.53
N LEU A 92 -1.80 -15.85 -2.52
CA LEU A 92 -1.97 -14.93 -1.40
C LEU A 92 -0.69 -14.79 -0.58
N GLN A 93 0.05 -15.88 -0.34
CA GLN A 93 1.36 -15.84 0.34
C GLN A 93 2.37 -15.00 -0.45
N ALA A 94 2.47 -15.22 -1.76
CA ALA A 94 3.35 -14.44 -2.62
C ALA A 94 2.97 -12.94 -2.64
N LYS A 95 1.66 -12.64 -2.67
CA LYS A 95 1.15 -11.26 -2.58
C LYS A 95 1.53 -10.63 -1.25
N ARG A 96 1.31 -11.32 -0.12
CA ARG A 96 1.71 -10.86 1.21
C ARG A 96 3.21 -10.54 1.25
N ASP A 97 4.06 -11.44 0.77
CA ASP A 97 5.51 -11.25 0.79
C ASP A 97 5.96 -10.03 -0.01
N LYS A 98 5.33 -9.78 -1.17
CA LYS A 98 5.62 -8.60 -1.99
C LYS A 98 5.24 -7.30 -1.27
N LEU A 99 4.09 -7.28 -0.59
CA LEU A 99 3.65 -6.12 0.19
C LEU A 99 4.53 -5.91 1.43
N SER A 100 4.91 -6.98 2.14
CA SER A 100 5.81 -6.92 3.29
C SER A 100 7.19 -6.39 2.91
N LYS A 101 7.75 -6.82 1.76
CA LYS A 101 9.00 -6.26 1.23
C LYS A 101 8.90 -4.79 0.89
N SER A 102 7.77 -4.37 0.31
CA SER A 102 7.53 -2.95 0.01
C SER A 102 7.46 -2.13 1.30
N LEU A 103 6.77 -2.62 2.33
CA LEU A 103 6.66 -1.97 3.63
C LEU A 103 8.03 -1.85 4.33
N ALA A 104 8.83 -2.91 4.31
CA ALA A 104 10.18 -2.91 4.90
C ALA A 104 11.17 -1.97 4.18
N GLY A 105 10.91 -1.64 2.91
CA GLY A 105 11.68 -0.65 2.16
C GLY A 105 11.25 0.80 2.42
N MET A 106 10.24 1.03 3.26
CA MET A 106 9.73 2.36 3.64
C MET A 106 10.20 2.81 5.04
N ASP A 107 11.01 2.01 5.73
CA ASP A 107 11.72 2.36 6.97
C ASP A 107 13.09 2.97 6.66
#